data_AF-A0A2V5TRQ3-F1
#
_entry.id   AF-A0A2V5TRQ3-F1
#
_cell.length_a   1.000
_cell.length_b   1.000
_cell.length_c   1.000
_cell.angle_alpha   90.00
_cell.angle_beta   90.00
_cell.angle_gamma   90.00
#
_symmetry.space_group_name_H-M   'P 1'
#
loop_
_entity.id
_entity.type
_entity.pdbx_description
1 polymer ?
#
loop_
_entity_poly.entity_id
_entity_poly.type
_entity_poly.pdbx_seq_one_letter_code
_entity_poly.pdbx_strand_id
1 'polypeptide(L)'
;MAREFKPLRFFVMMAVAAFTVCGVTAFYTHRAAYGRTAEERAAYWVGEKAGEQAPHDAKLPTPAELNMMAQKYFEQKGSGNKGNWDLAFENGYQEGFKKTHRQ
;
A
#
# COMPACT_ATOMS: atom_id res chain seq x y z
N MET A 1 -50.94 -1.46 -9.33
CA MET A 1 -50.32 -1.72 -8.02
C MET A 1 -49.39 -0.56 -7.67
N ALA A 2 -49.87 0.40 -6.87
CA ALA A 2 -49.01 1.46 -6.36
C ALA A 2 -48.19 0.88 -5.20
N ARG A 3 -46.90 0.63 -5.43
CA ARG A 3 -45.97 0.22 -4.38
C ARG A 3 -45.84 1.42 -3.43
N GLU A 4 -46.32 1.32 -2.20
CA GLU A 4 -46.20 2.38 -1.19
C GLU A 4 -44.74 2.86 -1.14
N PHE A 5 -44.50 4.10 -1.55
CA PHE A 5 -43.19 4.72 -1.42
C PHE A 5 -42.97 4.96 0.07
N LYS A 6 -42.10 4.15 0.68
CA LYS A 6 -41.69 4.28 2.08
C LYS A 6 -40.40 5.10 2.12
N PRO A 7 -40.47 6.44 2.32
CA PRO A 7 -39.31 7.32 2.19
C PRO A 7 -38.17 6.92 3.13
N LEU A 8 -38.48 6.50 4.36
CA LEU A 8 -37.50 5.98 5.32
C LEU A 8 -36.70 4.79 4.77
N ARG A 9 -37.38 3.83 4.14
CA ARG A 9 -36.71 2.66 3.54
C ARG A 9 -35.82 3.08 2.36
N PHE A 10 -36.28 4.06 1.58
CA PHE A 10 -35.51 4.59 0.46
C PHE A 10 -34.25 5.34 0.93
N PHE A 11 -34.35 6.21 1.93
CA PHE A 11 -33.20 6.89 2.51
C PHE A 11 -32.19 5.92 3.13
N VAL A 12 -32.66 4.89 3.85
CA VAL A 12 -31.78 3.85 4.41
C VAL A 12 -31.06 3.10 3.29
N MET A 13 -31.75 2.70 2.21
CA MET A 13 -31.10 2.04 1.08
C MET A 13 -30.09 2.94 0.37
N MET A 14 -30.40 4.23 0.19
CA MET A 14 -29.49 5.20 -0.41
C MET A 14 -28.24 5.45 0.46
N ALA A 15 -28.42 5.54 1.78
CA ALA A 15 -27.29 5.66 2.70
C ALA A 15 -26.38 4.43 2.66
N VAL A 16 -26.96 3.23 2.71
CA VAL A 16 -26.18 1.98 2.59
C VAL A 16 -25.43 1.94 1.25
N ALA A 17 -26.07 2.28 0.14
CA ALA A 17 -25.42 2.34 -1.17
C ALA A 17 -24.29 3.37 -1.22
N ALA A 18 -24.46 4.54 -0.61
CA ALA A 18 -23.41 5.54 -0.53
C ALA A 18 -22.21 5.05 0.29
N PHE A 19 -22.47 4.45 1.46
CA PHE A 19 -21.41 3.88 2.32
C PHE A 19 -20.66 2.74 1.64
N THR A 20 -21.35 1.85 0.92
CA THR A 20 -20.67 0.76 0.20
C THR A 20 -19.82 1.30 -0.94
N VAL A 21 -20.33 2.24 -1.75
CA VAL A 21 -19.54 2.83 -2.85
C VAL A 21 -18.33 3.62 -2.32
N CYS A 22 -18.52 4.46 -1.31
CA CYS A 22 -17.43 5.23 -0.70
C CYS A 22 -16.41 4.32 0.00
N GLY A 23 -16.87 3.29 0.73
CA GLY A 23 -15.97 2.34 1.39
C GLY A 23 -15.15 1.52 0.40
N VAL A 24 -15.78 1.04 -0.67
CA VAL A 24 -15.12 0.27 -1.73
C VAL A 24 -14.09 1.12 -2.46
N THR A 25 -14.45 2.35 -2.85
CA THR A 25 -13.51 3.26 -3.53
C THR A 25 -12.32 3.60 -2.64
N ALA A 26 -12.55 3.99 -1.39
CA ALA A 26 -11.47 4.27 -0.43
C ALA A 26 -10.58 3.04 -0.19
N PHE A 27 -11.17 1.85 -0.11
CA PHE A 27 -10.41 0.60 0.02
C PHE A 27 -9.52 0.37 -1.19
N TYR A 28 -10.05 0.45 -2.42
CA TYR A 28 -9.25 0.24 -3.63
C TYR A 28 -8.17 1.30 -3.83
N THR A 29 -8.43 2.57 -3.50
CA THR A 29 -7.41 3.63 -3.58
C THR A 29 -6.30 3.42 -2.56
N HIS A 30 -6.64 3.10 -1.31
CA HIS A 30 -5.65 2.79 -0.26
C HIS A 30 -4.85 1.54 -0.61
N ARG A 31 -5.51 0.52 -1.17
CA ARG A 31 -4.86 -0.70 -1.66
C ARG A 31 -3.89 -0.41 -2.80
N ALA A 32 -4.21 0.53 -3.70
CA ALA A 32 -3.36 0.87 -4.84
C ALA A 32 -2.10 1.67 -4.45
N ALA A 33 -2.16 2.45 -3.35
CA ALA A 33 -1.03 3.23 -2.87
C ALA A 33 0.20 2.36 -2.54
N TYR A 34 -0.05 1.13 -2.08
CA TYR A 34 1.00 0.16 -1.72
C TYR A 34 1.40 -0.77 -2.88
N GLY A 35 0.88 -0.55 -4.09
CA GLY A 35 1.07 -1.45 -5.23
C GLY A 35 -0.26 -1.95 -5.79
N ARG A 36 -0.32 -2.20 -7.09
CA ARG A 36 -1.53 -2.71 -7.77
C ARG A 36 -1.71 -4.20 -7.48
N THR A 37 -0.63 -4.97 -7.51
CA THR A 37 -0.68 -6.43 -7.30
C THR A 37 -0.49 -6.84 -5.83
N ALA A 38 -0.60 -8.13 -5.52
CA ALA A 38 -0.33 -8.61 -4.16
C ALA A 38 1.17 -8.63 -3.85
N GLU A 39 1.97 -8.91 -4.88
CA GLU A 39 3.43 -8.98 -4.83
C GLU A 39 4.02 -7.57 -4.63
N GLU A 40 3.54 -6.56 -5.36
CA GLU A 40 3.98 -5.17 -5.18
C GLU A 40 3.67 -4.67 -3.75
N ARG A 41 2.53 -5.06 -3.17
CA ARG A 41 2.20 -4.74 -1.78
C ARG A 41 3.08 -5.44 -0.77
N ALA A 42 3.41 -6.70 -1.02
CA ALA A 42 4.35 -7.42 -0.18
C ALA A 42 5.73 -6.77 -0.25
N ALA A 43 6.21 -6.42 -1.44
CA ALA A 43 7.47 -5.72 -1.65
C ALA A 43 7.50 -4.37 -0.90
N TYR A 44 6.44 -3.56 -1.07
CA TYR A 44 6.27 -2.29 -0.40
C TYR A 44 6.32 -2.44 1.12
N TRP A 45 5.57 -3.40 1.68
CA TRP A 45 5.50 -3.62 3.12
C TRP A 45 6.85 -4.09 3.69
N VAL A 46 7.56 -4.97 2.97
CA VAL A 46 8.92 -5.39 3.35
C VAL A 46 9.89 -4.20 3.31
N GLY A 47 9.81 -3.38 2.26
CA GLY A 47 10.57 -2.15 2.13
C GLY A 47 10.32 -1.20 3.29
N GLU A 48 9.05 -0.90 3.58
CA GLU A 48 8.62 -0.03 4.68
C GLU A 48 9.17 -0.50 6.02
N LYS A 49 9.06 -1.80 6.32
CA LYS A 49 9.62 -2.36 7.56
C LYS A 49 11.14 -2.28 7.60
N ALA A 50 11.83 -2.52 6.48
CA ALA A 50 13.27 -2.39 6.40
C ALA A 50 13.73 -0.93 6.58
N GLY A 51 12.98 0.04 6.06
CA GLY A 51 13.23 1.47 6.25
C GLY A 51 12.96 1.92 7.69
N GLU A 52 11.88 1.46 8.31
CA GLU A 52 11.56 1.73 9.73
C GLU A 52 12.65 1.18 10.66
N GLN A 53 13.21 0.01 10.34
CA GLN A 53 14.27 -0.66 11.12
C GLN A 53 15.68 -0.15 10.83
N ALA A 54 15.84 0.78 9.89
CA ALA A 54 17.15 1.38 9.66
C ALA A 54 17.67 2.04 10.96
N PRO A 55 18.98 1.95 11.24
CA PRO A 55 19.55 2.59 12.42
C PRO A 55 19.28 4.09 12.41
N HIS A 56 18.92 4.67 13.56
CA HIS A 56 18.51 6.08 13.68
C HIS A 56 19.53 7.08 13.09
N ASP A 57 20.82 6.73 13.09
CA ASP A 57 21.90 7.58 12.55
C ASP A 57 22.27 7.24 11.09
N ALA A 58 21.55 6.31 10.46
CA ALA A 58 21.78 5.93 9.09
C ALA A 58 21.41 7.07 8.13
N LYS A 59 22.13 7.16 7.02
CA LYS A 59 21.74 7.99 5.88
C LYS A 59 20.82 7.17 4.98
N LEU A 60 19.95 7.87 4.23
CA LEU A 60 19.16 7.21 3.20
C LEU A 60 20.11 6.52 2.21
N PRO A 61 19.98 5.20 1.99
CA PRO A 61 20.82 4.48 1.05
C PRO A 61 20.65 5.00 -0.37
N THR A 62 21.69 4.85 -1.19
CA THR A 62 21.63 5.21 -2.61
C THR A 62 20.65 4.31 -3.37
N PRO A 63 20.10 4.74 -4.52
CA PRO A 63 19.21 3.89 -5.32
C PRO A 63 19.82 2.53 -5.69
N ALA A 64 21.14 2.49 -5.94
CA ALA A 64 21.84 1.24 -6.21
C ALA A 64 21.86 0.29 -5.00
N GLU A 65 22.08 0.82 -3.80
CA GLU A 65 22.05 0.04 -2.55
C GLU A 65 20.64 -0.45 -2.22
N LEU A 66 19.62 0.40 -2.43
CA LEU A 66 18.21 0.01 -2.26
C LEU A 66 17.84 -1.11 -3.23
N ASN A 67 18.24 -1.02 -4.49
CA ASN A 67 18.00 -2.06 -5.48
C ASN A 67 18.69 -3.38 -5.06
N MET A 68 19.96 -3.35 -4.65
CA MET A 68 20.64 -4.56 -4.15
C MET A 68 19.92 -5.19 -2.95
N MET A 69 19.42 -4.37 -2.01
CA MET A 69 18.60 -4.86 -0.90
C MET A 69 17.28 -5.45 -1.38
N ALA A 70 16.57 -4.77 -2.28
CA ALA A 70 15.32 -5.23 -2.85
C ALA A 70 15.48 -6.61 -3.52
N GLN A 71 16.56 -6.80 -4.28
CA GLN A 71 16.89 -8.09 -4.91
C GLN A 71 17.18 -9.18 -3.89
N LYS A 72 17.92 -8.88 -2.82
CA LYS A 72 18.16 -9.84 -1.74
C LYS A 72 16.85 -10.26 -1.06
N TYR A 73 15.94 -9.32 -0.82
CA TYR A 73 14.62 -9.63 -0.27
C TYR A 73 13.74 -10.38 -1.27
N PHE A 74 13.86 -10.08 -2.57
CA PHE A 74 13.15 -10.79 -3.63
C PHE A 74 13.57 -12.26 -3.69
N GLU A 75 14.86 -12.55 -3.63
CA GLU A 75 15.38 -13.92 -3.64
C GLU A 75 14.94 -14.73 -2.40
N GLN A 76 14.77 -14.07 -1.26
CA GLN A 76 14.37 -14.73 -0.01
C GLN A 76 12.86 -14.91 0.15
N LYS A 77 12.08 -13.91 -0.27
CA LYS A 77 10.66 -13.77 0.07
C LYS A 77 9.79 -13.29 -1.09
N GLY A 78 10.40 -12.88 -2.19
CA GLY A 78 9.70 -12.29 -3.33
C GLY A 78 9.12 -13.33 -4.27
N SER A 79 8.13 -12.88 -5.02
CA SER A 79 7.52 -13.61 -6.12
C SER A 79 7.03 -12.62 -7.17
N GLY A 80 6.80 -13.10 -8.40
CA GLY A 80 6.29 -12.26 -9.50
C GLY A 80 7.39 -11.52 -10.26
N ASN A 81 7.07 -10.32 -10.76
CA ASN A 81 7.97 -9.53 -11.58
C ASN A 81 9.01 -8.79 -10.72
N LYS A 82 10.30 -9.10 -10.93
CA LYS A 82 11.42 -8.52 -10.18
C LYS A 82 11.48 -6.99 -10.29
N GLY A 83 11.27 -6.42 -11.47
CA GLY A 83 11.31 -4.96 -11.65
C GLY A 83 10.19 -4.22 -10.90
N ASN A 84 8.97 -4.77 -10.91
CA ASN A 84 7.86 -4.19 -10.14
C ASN A 84 8.08 -4.35 -8.63
N TRP A 85 8.67 -5.48 -8.22
CA TRP A 85 9.05 -5.73 -6.84
C TRP A 85 10.09 -4.72 -6.35
N ASP A 86 11.15 -4.51 -7.13
CA ASP A 86 12.24 -3.60 -6.76
C ASP A 86 11.71 -2.17 -6.58
N LEU A 87 10.91 -1.67 -7.53
CA LEU A 87 10.30 -0.34 -7.44
C LEU A 87 9.37 -0.19 -6.24
N ALA A 88 8.54 -1.19 -5.96
CA ALA A 88 7.61 -1.14 -4.84
C ALA A 88 8.34 -1.22 -3.49
N PHE A 89 9.39 -2.03 -3.38
CA PHE A 89 10.27 -2.09 -2.22
C PHE A 89 10.97 -0.75 -1.96
N GLU A 90 11.53 -0.12 -2.99
CA GLU A 90 12.22 1.16 -2.89
C GLU A 90 11.29 2.25 -2.34
N ASN A 91 10.08 2.35 -2.87
CA ASN A 91 9.07 3.32 -2.40
C ASN A 91 8.68 3.07 -0.94
N GLY A 92 8.44 1.80 -0.57
CA GLY A 92 8.13 1.42 0.80
C GLY A 92 9.27 1.79 1.75
N TYR A 93 10.51 1.46 1.38
CA TYR A 93 11.69 1.77 2.18
C TYR A 93 11.83 3.26 2.45
N GLN A 94 11.69 4.10 1.42
CA GLN A 94 11.76 5.54 1.61
C GLN A 94 10.67 6.08 2.54
N GLU A 95 9.44 5.58 2.44
CA GLU A 95 8.37 5.98 3.35
C GLU A 95 8.64 5.55 4.79
N GLY A 96 9.03 4.29 5.00
CA GLY A 96 9.38 3.75 6.32
C GLY A 96 10.55 4.51 6.96
N PHE A 97 11.59 4.77 6.17
CA PHE A 97 12.76 5.55 6.62
C PHE A 97 12.36 6.97 7.03
N LYS A 98 11.56 7.68 6.22
CA LYS A 98 11.07 9.04 6.56
C LYS A 98 10.21 9.10 7.81
N LYS A 99 9.49 8.01 8.14
CA LYS A 99 8.66 7.95 9.36
C LYS A 99 9.52 7.95 10.63
N THR A 100 10.63 7.21 10.64
CA THR A 100 11.49 7.03 11.82
C THR A 100 12.69 7.97 11.84
N HIS A 101 13.12 8.50 10.70
CA HIS A 101 14.28 9.36 10.53
C HIS A 101 13.84 10.76 10.06
N ARG A 102 12.87 11.36 10.76
CA ARG A 102 12.52 12.77 10.53
C ARG A 102 13.77 13.62 10.77
N GLN A 103 14.28 14.22 9.70
CA GLN A 103 15.24 15.33 9.79
C GLN A 103 14.57 16.54 10.43
#